data_AF-A0A7Y2NKT4-F1
#
_entry.id   AF-A0A7Y2NKT4-F1
#
_cell.length_a   1.000
_cell.length_b   1.000
_cell.length_c   1.000
_cell.angle_alpha   90.00
_cell.angle_beta   90.00
_cell.angle_gamma   90.00
#
_symmetry.space_group_name_H-M   'P 1'
#
loop_
_entity.id
_entity.type
_entity.pdbx_description
1 polymer ?
#
loop_
_entity_poly.entity_id
_entity_poly.type
_entity_poly.pdbx_seq_one_letter_code
_entity_poly.pdbx_strand_id
1 'polypeptide(L)'
;MSIKPINFSISKLINLRFIGILCCVLVLASCKADPEDLKAHLPGYWEVTEVKKDGKLIKAFTMSATVDYFELIDENEGFRKKVNPTLDGTYIVSQHQTPFTINIEEGDLWVNYSDNGVEYKERIIEANDKKLRIKNDAGFIYSYKSYEPITLDK
;
A
#
# COMPACT_ATOMS: atom_id res chain seq x y z
N MET A 1 39.89 54.57 9.48
CA MET A 1 39.43 53.16 9.51
C MET A 1 38.72 52.89 8.18
N SER A 2 39.39 52.28 7.21
CA SER A 2 38.85 52.10 5.85
C SER A 2 38.11 50.77 5.76
N ILE A 3 36.80 50.82 5.52
CA ILE A 3 35.96 49.64 5.29
C ILE A 3 36.17 49.21 3.84
N LYS A 4 36.72 48.00 3.62
CA LYS A 4 36.82 47.42 2.27
C LYS A 4 35.44 46.88 1.85
N PRO A 5 34.96 47.20 0.63
CA PRO A 5 33.72 46.64 0.14
C PRO A 5 33.88 45.15 -0.16
N ILE A 6 32.93 44.36 0.33
CA ILE A 6 32.82 42.93 0.04
C ILE A 6 32.20 42.82 -1.36
N ASN A 7 33.02 42.50 -2.37
CA ASN A 7 32.54 42.23 -3.73
C ASN A 7 31.98 40.81 -3.81
N PHE A 8 30.65 40.70 -3.86
CA PHE A 8 29.98 39.43 -4.09
C PHE A 8 29.81 39.23 -5.61
N SER A 9 30.48 38.23 -6.18
CA SER A 9 30.42 37.93 -7.62
C SER A 9 29.00 37.52 -8.05
N ILE A 10 28.51 38.09 -9.15
CA ILE A 10 27.21 37.78 -9.76
C ILE A 10 27.07 36.27 -10.07
N SER A 11 28.17 35.58 -10.40
CA SER A 11 28.18 34.12 -10.61
C SER A 11 27.86 33.30 -9.35
N LYS A 12 28.23 33.79 -8.15
CA LYS A 12 27.86 33.15 -6.88
C LYS A 12 26.37 33.31 -6.57
N LEU A 13 25.77 34.44 -6.92
CA LEU A 13 24.33 34.70 -6.77
C LEU A 13 23.48 33.84 -7.73
N ILE A 14 23.96 33.63 -8.96
CA ILE A 14 23.30 32.74 -9.94
C ILE A 14 23.37 31.28 -9.48
N ASN A 15 24.53 30.81 -9.02
CA ASN A 15 24.67 29.44 -8.48
C ASN A 15 23.84 29.22 -7.20
N LEU A 16 23.72 30.21 -6.31
CA LEU A 16 22.85 30.13 -5.13
C LEU A 16 21.37 29.98 -5.52
N ARG A 17 20.91 30.68 -6.57
CA ARG A 17 19.55 30.56 -7.10
C ARG A 17 19.30 29.20 -7.74
N PHE A 18 20.24 28.68 -8.53
CA PHE A 18 20.13 27.34 -9.13
C PHE A 18 20.11 26.23 -8.06
N ILE A 19 20.93 26.35 -7.00
CA ILE A 19 20.93 25.42 -5.86
C ILE A 19 19.61 25.49 -5.09
N GLY A 20 19.06 26.70 -4.88
CA GLY A 20 17.76 26.87 -4.21
C GLY A 20 16.59 26.27 -4.99
N ILE A 21 16.59 26.41 -6.31
CA ILE A 21 15.58 25.80 -7.20
C ILE A 21 15.70 24.27 -7.20
N LEU A 22 16.92 23.73 -7.28
CA LEU A 22 17.16 22.28 -7.21
C LEU A 22 16.74 21.69 -5.86
N CYS A 23 16.99 22.42 -4.76
CA CYS A 23 16.55 22.01 -3.42
C CYS A 23 15.02 22.01 -3.31
N CYS A 24 14.32 23.04 -3.82
CA CYS A 24 12.85 23.09 -3.83
C CYS A 24 12.21 21.95 -4.65
N VAL A 25 12.81 21.54 -5.78
CA VAL A 25 12.31 20.44 -6.60
C VAL A 25 12.42 19.08 -5.87
N LEU A 26 13.43 18.89 -5.00
CA LEU A 26 13.61 17.66 -4.24
C LEU A 26 12.60 17.48 -3.09
N VAL A 27 12.06 18.57 -2.52
CA VAL A 27 11.08 18.49 -1.42
C VAL A 27 9.68 18.10 -1.90
N LEU A 28 9.36 18.33 -3.17
CA LEU A 28 8.02 18.05 -3.73
C LEU A 28 7.80 16.58 -4.17
N ALA A 29 8.83 15.74 -4.11
CA ALA A 29 8.79 14.39 -4.68
C ALA A 29 8.29 13.29 -3.73
N SER A 30 8.00 13.59 -2.46
CA SER A 30 7.59 12.58 -1.48
C SER A 30 6.18 12.83 -0.94
N CYS A 31 5.18 12.88 -1.82
CA CYS A 31 3.79 12.77 -1.41
C CYS A 31 3.47 11.28 -1.18
N LYS A 32 3.64 10.80 0.05
CA LYS A 32 3.09 9.51 0.48
C LYS A 32 1.58 9.68 0.71
N ALA A 33 0.80 8.64 0.43
CA ALA A 33 -0.62 8.63 0.82
C ALA A 33 -0.75 8.70 2.35
N ASP A 34 -1.80 9.33 2.84
CA ASP A 34 -2.10 9.37 4.27
C ASP A 34 -2.42 7.93 4.75
N PRO A 35 -1.69 7.39 5.75
CA PRO A 35 -1.97 6.07 6.30
C PRO A 35 -3.41 5.88 6.78
N GLU A 36 -4.07 6.94 7.27
CA GLU A 36 -5.46 6.85 7.70
C GLU A 36 -6.42 6.70 6.50
N ASP A 37 -6.14 7.41 5.39
CA ASP A 37 -6.88 7.21 4.14
C ASP A 37 -6.69 5.79 3.60
N LEU A 38 -5.46 5.26 3.67
CA LEU A 38 -5.19 3.88 3.27
C LEU A 38 -5.95 2.87 4.12
N LYS A 39 -6.01 3.09 5.44
CA LYS A 39 -6.71 2.25 6.39
C LYS A 39 -8.21 2.23 6.12
N ALA A 40 -8.81 3.38 5.81
CA ALA A 40 -10.23 3.49 5.49
C ALA A 40 -10.64 2.67 4.25
N HIS A 41 -9.72 2.44 3.30
CA HIS A 41 -9.97 1.67 2.08
C HIS A 41 -9.51 0.21 2.16
N LEU A 42 -8.95 -0.25 3.28
CA LEU A 42 -8.52 -1.63 3.42
C LEU A 42 -9.69 -2.63 3.47
N PRO A 43 -10.80 -2.37 4.20
CA PRO A 43 -11.92 -3.30 4.26
C PRO A 43 -12.52 -3.59 2.90
N GLY A 44 -12.84 -4.85 2.62
CA GLY A 44 -13.45 -5.26 1.36
C GLY A 44 -12.91 -6.55 0.79
N TYR A 45 -13.37 -6.87 -0.41
CA TYR A 45 -13.04 -8.08 -1.15
C TYR A 45 -11.99 -7.78 -2.23
N TRP A 46 -10.89 -8.51 -2.21
CA TRP A 46 -9.72 -8.23 -3.04
C TRP A 46 -9.29 -9.46 -3.84
N GLU A 47 -9.36 -9.35 -5.17
CA GLU A 47 -8.88 -10.38 -6.08
C GLU A 47 -7.42 -10.07 -6.47
N VAL A 48 -6.50 -11.01 -6.20
CA VAL A 48 -5.09 -10.84 -6.60
C VAL A 48 -4.96 -10.88 -8.13
N THR A 49 -4.16 -9.98 -8.67
CA THR A 49 -3.94 -9.81 -10.12
C THR A 49 -2.51 -10.06 -10.53
N GLU A 50 -1.54 -9.71 -9.68
CA GLU A 50 -0.12 -9.96 -9.95
C GLU A 50 0.72 -9.98 -8.67
N VAL A 51 1.88 -10.64 -8.77
CA VAL A 51 2.94 -10.63 -7.76
C VAL A 51 4.24 -10.19 -8.44
N LYS A 52 4.90 -9.21 -7.84
CA LYS A 52 6.20 -8.68 -8.26
C LYS A 52 7.24 -8.78 -7.15
N LYS A 53 8.51 -8.92 -7.52
CA LYS A 53 9.64 -8.80 -6.60
C LYS A 53 10.78 -8.06 -7.30
N ASP A 54 11.34 -7.05 -6.65
CA ASP A 54 12.42 -6.22 -7.20
C ASP A 54 12.10 -5.66 -8.59
N GLY A 55 10.84 -5.24 -8.77
CA GLY A 55 10.30 -4.73 -10.04
C GLY A 55 10.02 -5.79 -11.12
N LYS A 56 10.39 -7.05 -10.89
CA LYS A 56 10.17 -8.16 -11.83
C LYS A 56 8.83 -8.83 -11.56
N LEU A 57 8.08 -9.10 -12.63
CA LEU A 57 6.86 -9.91 -12.56
C LEU A 57 7.21 -11.36 -12.21
N ILE A 58 6.67 -11.85 -11.10
CA ILE A 58 6.81 -13.25 -10.66
C ILE A 58 5.62 -14.06 -11.17
N LYS A 59 4.40 -13.51 -11.05
CA LYS A 59 3.17 -14.17 -11.48
C LYS A 59 2.10 -13.15 -11.84
N ALA A 60 1.35 -13.42 -12.90
CA ALA A 60 0.12 -12.71 -13.25
C ALA A 60 -1.07 -13.68 -13.18
N PHE A 61 -2.23 -13.17 -12.77
CA PHE A 61 -3.47 -13.94 -12.61
C PHE A 61 -4.51 -13.34 -13.55
N THR A 62 -4.97 -14.12 -14.52
CA THR A 62 -6.12 -13.74 -15.36
C THR A 62 -7.42 -13.83 -14.58
N MET A 63 -7.53 -14.83 -13.71
CA MET A 63 -8.63 -15.05 -12.78
C MET A 63 -8.07 -15.77 -11.55
N SER A 64 -8.38 -15.28 -10.36
CA SER A 64 -7.97 -15.91 -9.11
C SER A 64 -9.08 -16.81 -8.56
N ALA A 65 -8.70 -18.02 -8.14
CA ALA A 65 -9.64 -18.99 -7.56
C ALA A 65 -10.20 -18.54 -6.20
N THR A 66 -9.48 -17.66 -5.51
CA THR A 66 -9.81 -17.17 -4.16
C THR A 66 -9.72 -15.65 -4.13
N VAL A 67 -10.57 -15.04 -3.31
CA VAL A 67 -10.55 -13.61 -2.98
C VAL A 67 -10.14 -13.47 -1.51
N ASP A 68 -9.37 -12.44 -1.20
CA ASP A 68 -9.06 -12.09 0.19
C ASP A 68 -10.06 -11.05 0.68
N TYR A 69 -10.69 -11.30 1.82
CA TYR A 69 -11.62 -10.41 2.48
C TYR A 69 -10.96 -9.84 3.74
N PHE A 70 -10.93 -8.51 3.84
CA PHE A 70 -10.43 -7.77 5.00
C PHE A 70 -11.60 -7.09 5.70
N GLU A 71 -11.65 -7.18 7.02
CA GLU A 71 -12.64 -6.50 7.86
C GLU A 71 -11.97 -5.93 9.10
N LEU A 72 -12.34 -4.69 9.46
CA LEU A 72 -12.00 -4.09 10.74
C LEU A 72 -13.15 -4.33 11.71
N ILE A 73 -12.83 -4.88 12.88
CA ILE A 73 -13.79 -5.14 13.95
C ILE A 73 -13.71 -4.07 15.05
N ASP A 74 -12.59 -3.35 15.11
CA ASP A 74 -12.35 -2.19 15.96
C ASP A 74 -11.42 -1.21 15.23
N GLU A 75 -11.01 -0.13 15.88
CA GLU A 75 -10.16 0.92 15.31
C GLU A 75 -8.88 0.35 14.70
N ASN A 76 -8.20 -0.57 15.37
CA ASN A 76 -6.90 -1.10 14.93
C ASN A 76 -6.86 -2.63 14.88
N GLU A 77 -8.01 -3.29 14.95
CA GLU A 77 -8.12 -4.75 14.97
C GLU A 77 -9.04 -5.23 13.86
N GLY A 78 -8.70 -6.37 13.27
CA GLY A 78 -9.46 -6.93 12.17
C GLY A 78 -9.10 -8.37 11.89
N PHE A 79 -9.61 -8.87 10.77
CA PHE A 79 -9.23 -10.19 10.28
C PHE A 79 -9.17 -10.23 8.75
N ARG A 80 -8.30 -11.10 8.24
CA ARG A 80 -8.24 -11.49 6.83
C ARG A 80 -8.84 -12.87 6.67
N LYS A 81 -9.61 -13.07 5.61
CA LYS A 81 -10.22 -14.36 5.28
C LYS A 81 -10.07 -14.66 3.80
N LYS A 82 -9.77 -15.93 3.48
CA LYS A 82 -9.78 -16.39 2.08
C LYS A 82 -11.16 -16.96 1.74
N VAL A 83 -11.82 -16.38 0.74
CA VAL A 83 -13.15 -16.78 0.28
C VAL A 83 -13.09 -17.31 -1.16
N ASN A 84 -13.84 -18.36 -1.46
CA ASN A 84 -14.00 -18.85 -2.83
C ASN A 84 -15.37 -18.37 -3.33
N PRO A 85 -15.43 -17.45 -4.30
CA PRO A 85 -16.70 -17.06 -4.88
C PRO A 85 -17.30 -18.22 -5.68
N THR A 86 -18.61 -18.36 -5.63
CA THR A 86 -19.37 -19.32 -6.45
C THR A 86 -20.03 -18.62 -7.64
N LEU A 87 -20.41 -19.41 -8.65
CA LEU A 87 -21.04 -18.91 -9.89
C LEU A 87 -22.42 -18.27 -9.66
N ASP A 88 -23.10 -18.61 -8.57
CA ASP A 88 -24.39 -18.06 -8.15
C ASP A 88 -24.25 -16.80 -7.28
N GLY A 89 -23.03 -16.26 -7.12
CA GLY A 89 -22.76 -15.07 -6.32
C GLY A 89 -22.74 -15.32 -4.82
N THR A 90 -22.81 -16.58 -4.38
CA THR A 90 -22.57 -16.97 -2.99
C THR A 90 -21.08 -17.20 -2.73
N TYR A 91 -20.70 -17.52 -1.49
CA TYR A 91 -19.31 -17.74 -1.11
C TYR A 91 -19.15 -19.10 -0.45
N ILE A 92 -18.21 -19.92 -0.91
CA ILE A 92 -17.68 -21.04 -0.13
C ILE A 92 -16.63 -20.44 0.79
N VAL A 93 -17.07 -20.19 2.02
CA VAL A 93 -16.29 -19.56 3.06
C VAL A 93 -15.39 -20.61 3.70
N SER A 94 -14.06 -20.47 3.56
CA SER A 94 -13.14 -21.26 4.40
C SER A 94 -13.33 -20.82 5.86
N GLN A 95 -13.38 -21.75 6.82
CA GLN A 95 -13.65 -21.38 8.23
C GLN A 95 -12.51 -20.55 8.85
N HIS A 96 -11.32 -20.59 8.27
CA HIS A 96 -10.13 -19.94 8.83
C HIS A 96 -10.13 -18.44 8.59
N GLN A 97 -10.16 -17.66 9.67
CA GLN A 97 -9.88 -16.24 9.69
C GLN A 97 -8.52 -16.03 10.35
N THR A 98 -7.68 -15.19 9.73
CA THR A 98 -6.40 -14.79 10.31
C THR A 98 -6.60 -13.41 10.95
N PRO A 99 -6.63 -13.31 12.29
CA PRO A 99 -6.73 -12.01 12.95
C PRO A 99 -5.47 -11.18 12.66
N PHE A 100 -5.64 -9.86 12.62
CA PHE A 100 -4.55 -8.93 12.47
C PHE A 100 -4.75 -7.68 13.33
N THR A 101 -3.66 -6.96 13.57
CA THR A 101 -3.67 -5.60 14.10
C THR A 101 -3.07 -4.63 13.10
N ILE A 102 -3.45 -3.36 13.20
CA ILE A 102 -2.95 -2.28 12.35
C ILE A 102 -2.17 -1.29 13.20
N ASN A 103 -1.03 -0.83 12.68
CA ASN A 103 -0.32 0.30 13.24
C ASN A 103 0.35 1.15 12.15
N ILE A 104 0.66 2.39 12.52
CA ILE A 104 1.42 3.32 11.67
C ILE A 104 2.84 3.41 12.22
N GLU A 105 3.82 3.06 11.40
CA GLU A 105 5.25 3.14 11.74
C GLU A 105 5.96 3.92 10.63
N GLU A 106 6.73 4.94 11.00
CA GLU A 106 7.50 5.76 10.04
C GLU A 106 6.64 6.39 8.90
N GLY A 107 5.36 6.64 9.20
CA GLY A 107 4.39 7.18 8.24
C GLY A 107 3.92 6.16 7.20
N ASP A 108 4.10 4.87 7.45
CA ASP A 108 3.59 3.77 6.64
C ASP A 108 2.55 2.96 7.44
N LEU A 109 1.49 2.51 6.76
CA LEU A 109 0.46 1.65 7.35
C LEU A 109 0.89 0.17 7.29
N TRP A 110 0.85 -0.50 8.42
CA TRP A 110 1.23 -1.90 8.56
C TRP A 110 0.08 -2.75 9.08
N VAL A 111 -0.06 -3.94 8.51
CA VAL A 111 -0.94 -5.01 8.97
C VAL A 111 -0.05 -6.10 9.57
N ASN A 112 -0.27 -6.43 10.84
CA ASN A 112 0.52 -7.38 11.60
C ASN A 112 -0.32 -8.62 11.90
N TYR A 113 0.24 -9.77 11.60
CA TYR A 113 -0.40 -11.07 11.82
C TYR A 113 0.39 -11.86 12.84
N SER A 114 -0.32 -12.66 13.63
CA SER A 114 0.26 -13.69 14.49
C SER A 114 -0.49 -14.98 14.24
N ASP A 115 0.19 -15.98 13.71
CA ASP A 115 -0.38 -17.30 13.44
C ASP A 115 0.55 -18.38 14.01
N ASN A 116 0.06 -19.13 15.00
CA ASN A 116 0.80 -20.21 15.66
C ASN A 116 2.22 -19.81 16.16
N GLY A 117 2.37 -18.57 16.64
CA GLY A 117 3.65 -18.03 17.13
C GLY A 117 4.60 -17.53 16.05
N VAL A 118 4.16 -17.53 14.79
CA VAL A 118 4.86 -16.87 13.68
C VAL A 118 4.24 -15.50 13.47
N GLU A 119 5.06 -14.47 13.65
CA GLU A 119 4.69 -13.08 13.39
C GLU A 119 5.20 -12.66 12.02
N TYR A 120 4.34 -12.01 11.25
CA TYR A 120 4.72 -11.40 9.98
C TYR A 120 3.90 -10.13 9.77
N LYS A 121 4.46 -9.19 9.01
CA LYS A 121 3.79 -7.94 8.71
C LYS A 121 3.83 -7.59 7.24
N GLU A 122 2.81 -6.86 6.83
CA GLU A 122 2.56 -6.44 5.47
C GLU A 122 2.34 -4.93 5.45
N ARG A 123 3.05 -4.23 4.56
CA ARG A 123 2.88 -2.79 4.36
C ARG A 123 1.84 -2.51 3.30
N ILE A 124 0.87 -1.64 3.60
CA ILE A 124 -0.09 -1.15 2.61
C ILE A 124 0.59 -0.03 1.80
N ILE A 125 0.78 -0.27 0.50
CA ILE A 125 1.40 0.69 -0.42
C ILE A 125 0.35 1.60 -1.06
N GLU A 126 -0.81 1.03 -1.38
CA GLU A 126 -1.91 1.69 -2.07
C GLU A 126 -3.20 1.00 -1.63
N ALA A 127 -4.23 1.79 -1.30
CA ALA A 127 -5.58 1.33 -1.06
C ALA A 127 -6.56 2.43 -1.49
N ASN A 128 -7.52 2.08 -2.31
CA ASN A 128 -8.66 2.90 -2.76
C ASN A 128 -9.76 1.96 -3.25
N ASP A 129 -10.95 2.47 -3.58
CA ASP A 129 -12.11 1.65 -4.00
C ASP A 129 -11.85 0.58 -5.08
N LYS A 130 -10.77 0.71 -5.87
CA LYS A 130 -10.48 -0.16 -7.02
C LYS A 130 -9.23 -1.01 -6.86
N LYS A 131 -8.27 -0.57 -6.06
CA LYS A 131 -6.93 -1.15 -6.02
C LYS A 131 -6.41 -1.26 -4.60
N LEU A 132 -5.74 -2.37 -4.35
CA LEU A 132 -4.96 -2.60 -3.15
C LEU A 132 -3.58 -3.12 -3.56
N ARG A 133 -2.52 -2.60 -2.95
CA ARG A 133 -1.16 -3.12 -3.11
C ARG A 133 -0.51 -3.31 -1.75
N ILE A 134 -0.04 -4.52 -1.53
CA ILE A 134 0.53 -4.94 -0.25
C ILE A 134 1.95 -5.45 -0.48
N LYS A 135 2.89 -5.08 0.41
CA LYS A 135 4.26 -5.60 0.40
C LYS A 135 4.56 -6.39 1.66
N ASN A 136 5.06 -7.61 1.52
CA ASN A 136 5.56 -8.38 2.66
C ASN A 136 7.04 -8.08 2.97
N ASP A 137 7.50 -8.59 4.11
CA ASP A 137 8.88 -8.51 4.60
C ASP A 137 9.93 -9.06 3.60
N ALA A 138 9.60 -10.10 2.85
CA ALA A 138 10.45 -10.71 1.83
C ALA A 138 10.53 -9.89 0.52
N GLY A 139 9.87 -8.73 0.46
CA GLY A 139 9.92 -7.79 -0.65
C GLY A 139 8.97 -8.09 -1.80
N PHE A 140 8.09 -9.09 -1.67
CA PHE A 140 7.05 -9.34 -2.66
C PHE A 140 5.95 -8.29 -2.55
N ILE A 141 5.51 -7.80 -3.70
CA ILE A 141 4.39 -6.88 -3.84
C ILE A 141 3.25 -7.63 -4.52
N TYR A 142 2.11 -7.69 -3.84
CA TYR A 142 0.86 -8.25 -4.31
C TYR A 142 -0.04 -7.10 -4.75
N SER A 143 -0.48 -7.12 -6.00
CA SER A 143 -1.46 -6.15 -6.51
C SER A 143 -2.81 -6.82 -6.63
N TYR A 144 -3.85 -6.14 -6.17
CA TYR A 144 -5.23 -6.60 -6.17
C TYR A 144 -6.13 -5.60 -6.89
N LYS A 145 -7.26 -6.11 -7.38
CA LYS A 145 -8.42 -5.31 -7.77
C LYS A 145 -9.56 -5.57 -6.79
N SER A 146 -10.44 -4.59 -6.59
CA SER A 146 -11.68 -4.82 -5.87
C SER A 146 -12.49 -5.92 -6.56
N TYR A 147 -13.03 -6.84 -5.79
CA TYR A 147 -13.83 -7.95 -6.26
C TYR A 147 -15.32 -7.63 -6.12
N GLU A 148 -16.04 -7.75 -7.23
CA GLU A 148 -17.49 -7.71 -7.27
C GLU A 148 -18.00 -9.08 -7.73
N PRO A 149 -19.01 -9.67 -7.06
CA PRO A 149 -19.63 -10.89 -7.54
C PRO A 149 -20.11 -10.76 -8.98
N ILE A 150 -19.74 -11.72 -9.82
CA ILE A 150 -20.27 -11.82 -11.18
C ILE A 150 -21.73 -12.27 -11.06
N THR A 151 -22.67 -11.35 -11.27
CA THR A 151 -24.07 -11.71 -11.48
C THR A 151 -24.25 -12.12 -12.94
N LEU A 152 -24.51 -13.41 -13.18
CA LEU A 152 -25.01 -13.85 -14.48
C LEU A 152 -26.50 -13.53 -14.53
N ASP A 153 -26.89 -12.53 -15.32
CA ASP A 153 -28.29 -12.33 -15.67
C ASP A 153 -28.83 -13.63 -16.30
N LYS A 154 -29.91 -14.16 -15.72
CA LYS A 154 -30.55 -15.41 -16.15
C LYS A 154 -31.23 -15.29 -17.50
#